data_AF-A0A953EEH4-F1
#
_entry.id   AF-A0A953EEH4-F1
#
_cell.length_a   1.000
_cell.length_b   1.000
_cell.length_c   1.000
_cell.angle_alpha   90.00
_cell.angle_beta   90.00
_cell.angle_gamma   90.00
#
_symmetry.space_group_name_H-M   'P 1'
#
loop_
_entity.id
_entity.type
_entity.pdbx_description
1 polymer ?
#
loop_
_entity_poly.entity_id
_entity_poly.type
_entity_poly.pdbx_seq_one_letter_code
_entity_poly.pdbx_strand_id
1 'polypeptide(L)'
;PNELAFGGRVEIFLKDGTKLEDELGVANAHPNGARPFGREDYINKFRILTEGIISTREANRFLADVQDLARIPAGELGVLNLALPAGTLLDGKPGIF
;
A
#
# COMPACT_ATOMS: atom_id res chain seq x y z
N PRO A 1 -2.37 22.70 0.39
CA PRO A 1 -3.37 21.67 0.75
C PRO A 1 -3.58 21.60 2.28
N ASN A 2 -3.97 22.72 2.89
CA ASN A 2 -4.21 22.80 4.35
C ASN A 2 -5.69 22.58 4.72
N GLU A 3 -6.57 22.40 3.73
CA GLU A 3 -8.03 22.35 3.95
C GLU A 3 -8.66 20.97 3.72
N LEU A 4 -7.92 19.99 3.19
CA LEU A 4 -8.45 18.64 2.92
C LEU A 4 -7.87 17.62 3.89
N ALA A 5 -8.56 17.42 5.00
CA ALA A 5 -8.29 16.39 5.99
C ALA A 5 -9.34 15.27 5.83
N PHE A 6 -8.95 14.14 5.21
CA PHE A 6 -9.79 12.95 5.07
C PHE A 6 -9.56 11.99 6.24
N GLY A 7 -9.78 12.51 7.43
CA GLY A 7 -9.58 11.82 8.70
C GLY A 7 -10.74 10.92 9.10
N GLY A 8 -10.70 10.42 10.33
CA GLY A 8 -11.79 9.67 10.93
C GLY A 8 -11.87 9.91 12.43
N ARG A 9 -13.09 9.89 12.97
CA ARG A 9 -13.38 9.84 14.41
C ARG A 9 -13.95 8.48 14.74
N VAL A 10 -13.50 7.92 15.86
CA VAL A 10 -13.99 6.66 16.39
C VAL A 10 -14.57 6.93 17.77
N GLU A 11 -15.77 6.40 18.00
CA GLU A 11 -16.44 6.45 19.29
C GLU A 11 -16.83 5.03 19.70
N ILE A 12 -16.41 4.62 20.89
CA ILE A 12 -16.70 3.30 21.46
C ILE A 12 -17.55 3.52 22.71
N PHE A 13 -18.76 2.97 22.70
CA PHE A 13 -19.69 3.02 23.82
C PHE A 13 -19.58 1.73 24.62
N LEU A 14 -19.24 1.83 25.90
CA LEU A 14 -19.13 0.69 26.81
C LEU A 14 -20.45 0.42 27.52
N LYS A 15 -20.62 -0.81 28.00
CA LYS A 15 -21.87 -1.27 28.65
C LYS A 15 -22.18 -0.56 29.96
N ASP A 16 -21.17 0.00 30.63
CA ASP A 16 -21.32 0.80 31.84
C ASP A 16 -21.73 2.26 31.56
N GLY A 17 -21.94 2.61 30.28
CA GLY A 17 -22.31 3.95 29.85
C GLY A 17 -21.13 4.89 29.61
N THR A 18 -19.89 4.44 29.84
CA THR A 18 -18.70 5.24 29.50
C THR A 18 -18.46 5.25 27.99
N LYS A 19 -17.82 6.32 27.51
CA LYS A 19 -17.50 6.54 26.09
C LYS A 19 -16.01 6.77 25.92
N LEU A 20 -15.38 6.04 25.00
CA LEU A 20 -14.01 6.28 24.55
C LEU A 20 -14.07 6.92 23.17
N GLU A 21 -13.41 8.05 23.01
CA GLU A 21 -13.39 8.81 21.77
C GLU A 21 -11.96 9.08 21.35
N ASP A 22 -11.68 8.96 20.06
CA ASP A 22 -10.42 9.40 19.46
C ASP A 22 -10.66 9.86 18.02
N GLU A 23 -9.82 10.76 17.53
CA GLU A 23 -9.91 11.29 16.17
C GLU A 23 -8.55 11.59 15.55
N LEU A 24 -8.45 11.36 14.24
CA LEU A 24 -7.27 11.68 13.44
C LEU A 24 -7.71 12.39 12.17
N GLY A 25 -7.30 13.65 11.99
CA GLY A 25 -7.58 14.42 10.78
C GLY A 25 -6.84 13.92 9.53
N VAL A 26 -5.69 13.26 9.70
CA VAL A 26 -4.93 12.59 8.64
C VAL A 26 -4.30 11.32 9.18
N ALA A 27 -4.07 10.33 8.30
CA ALA A 27 -3.34 9.13 8.68
C ALA A 27 -1.90 9.46 9.12
N ASN A 28 -1.33 8.65 10.02
CA ASN A 28 0.06 8.85 10.48
C ASN A 28 1.07 8.97 9.34
N ALA A 29 0.92 8.15 8.29
CA ALA A 29 1.79 8.11 7.12
C ALA A 29 1.66 9.34 6.18
N HIS A 30 0.65 10.19 6.38
CA HIS A 30 0.42 11.38 5.57
C HIS A 30 1.62 12.36 5.69
N PRO A 31 1.93 13.19 4.67
CA PRO A 31 3.00 14.20 4.77
C PRO A 31 2.89 15.13 5.98
N ASN A 32 1.65 15.45 6.39
CA ASN A 32 1.33 16.24 7.59
C ASN A 32 0.94 15.36 8.80
N GLY A 33 1.12 14.05 8.74
CA GLY A 33 0.79 13.10 9.80
C GLY A 33 1.89 12.97 10.84
N ALA A 34 1.64 12.23 11.91
CA ALA A 34 2.59 12.06 13.01
C ALA A 34 3.84 11.24 12.64
N ARG A 35 3.77 10.41 11.58
CA ARG A 35 4.88 9.57 11.10
C ARG A 35 4.88 9.53 9.57
N PRO A 36 5.22 10.64 8.90
CA PRO A 36 5.17 10.73 7.44
C PRO A 36 6.04 9.64 6.80
N PHE A 37 5.47 8.94 5.81
CA PHE A 37 6.22 7.88 5.10
C PHE A 37 7.21 8.48 4.11
N GLY A 38 8.46 8.02 4.19
CA GLY A 38 9.50 8.23 3.18
C GLY A 38 9.59 7.06 2.20
N ARG A 39 10.57 7.11 1.30
CA ARG A 39 10.78 6.08 0.26
C ARG A 39 10.99 4.68 0.86
N GLU A 40 11.83 4.58 1.88
CA GLU A 40 12.14 3.32 2.56
C GLU A 40 10.90 2.68 3.20
N ASP A 41 9.99 3.49 3.76
CA ASP A 41 8.75 2.98 4.34
C ASP A 41 7.85 2.33 3.29
N TYR A 42 7.76 2.92 2.09
CA TYR A 42 7.02 2.32 0.97
C TYR A 42 7.68 1.05 0.44
N ILE A 43 9.02 1.01 0.37
CA ILE A 43 9.76 -0.20 -0.01
C ILE A 43 9.49 -1.32 1.01
N ASN A 44 9.58 -1.00 2.30
CA ASN A 44 9.31 -1.96 3.37
C ASN A 44 7.85 -2.45 3.33
N LYS A 45 6.89 -1.52 3.17
CA LYS A 45 5.46 -1.87 3.03
C LYS A 45 5.23 -2.81 1.85
N PHE A 46 5.85 -2.53 0.70
CA PHE A 46 5.77 -3.42 -0.46
C PHE A 46 6.31 -4.82 -0.14
N ARG A 47 7.47 -4.92 0.52
CA ARG A 47 8.05 -6.22 0.91
C ARG A 47 7.12 -6.98 1.86
N ILE A 48 6.57 -6.32 2.87
CA ILE A 48 5.62 -6.93 3.81
C ILE A 48 4.36 -7.43 3.10
N LEU A 49 3.76 -6.61 2.22
CA LEU A 49 2.52 -6.96 1.54
C LEU A 49 2.69 -8.07 0.49
N THR A 50 3.92 -8.30 0.02
CA THR A 50 4.21 -9.30 -1.01
C THR A 50 4.95 -10.53 -0.46
N GLU A 51 5.25 -10.55 0.84
CA GLU A 51 5.88 -11.67 1.52
C GLU A 51 5.04 -12.93 1.38
N GLY A 52 5.67 -14.03 0.95
CA GLY A 52 5.00 -15.31 0.71
C GLY A 52 4.12 -15.35 -0.55
N ILE A 53 3.90 -14.23 -1.23
CA ILE A 53 3.11 -14.15 -2.48
C ILE A 53 4.02 -14.22 -3.71
N ILE A 54 5.12 -13.46 -3.71
CA ILE A 54 6.13 -13.47 -4.78
C ILE A 54 7.50 -13.87 -4.22
N SER A 55 8.41 -14.30 -5.10
CA SER A 55 9.78 -14.59 -4.69
C SER A 55 10.54 -13.31 -4.30
N THR A 56 11.52 -13.42 -3.41
CA THR A 56 12.42 -12.30 -3.07
C THR A 56 13.12 -11.74 -4.30
N ARG A 57 13.47 -12.61 -5.28
CA ARG A 57 14.06 -12.19 -6.56
C ARG A 57 13.13 -11.29 -7.34
N GLU A 58 11.85 -11.66 -7.44
CA GLU A 58 10.84 -10.89 -8.15
C GLU A 58 10.57 -9.55 -7.47
N ALA A 59 10.44 -9.54 -6.14
CA ALA A 59 10.31 -8.32 -5.37
C ALA A 59 11.49 -7.36 -5.61
N ASN A 60 12.72 -7.87 -5.62
CA ASN A 60 13.93 -7.08 -5.87
C ASN A 60 14.00 -6.54 -7.30
N ARG A 61 13.63 -7.35 -8.30
CA ARG A 61 13.56 -6.93 -9.71
C ARG A 61 12.57 -5.78 -9.87
N PHE A 62 11.33 -5.96 -9.41
CA PHE A 62 10.31 -4.92 -9.47
C PHE A 62 10.76 -3.63 -8.77
N LEU A 63 11.36 -3.73 -7.58
CA LEU A 63 11.87 -2.58 -6.84
C LEU A 63 13.01 -1.86 -7.57
N ALA A 64 13.85 -2.57 -8.33
CA ALA A 64 14.85 -1.94 -9.17
C ALA A 64 14.20 -1.14 -10.31
N ASP A 65 13.26 -1.77 -11.03
CA ASP A 65 12.59 -1.15 -12.19
C ASP A 65 11.77 0.09 -11.81
N VAL A 66 10.98 0.03 -10.72
CA VAL A 66 10.19 1.21 -10.28
C VAL A 66 11.06 2.35 -9.73
N GLN A 67 12.27 2.06 -9.27
CA GLN A 67 13.20 3.09 -8.82
C GLN A 67 13.89 3.79 -9.99
N ASP A 68 14.00 3.12 -11.14
CA ASP A 68 14.59 3.65 -12.36
C ASP A 68 13.54 3.95 -13.45
N LEU A 69 12.30 4.24 -13.02
CA LEU A 69 11.14 4.44 -13.90
C LEU A 69 11.41 5.42 -15.05
N ALA A 70 12.15 6.50 -14.78
CA ALA A 70 12.46 7.53 -15.78
C ALA A 70 13.41 7.03 -16.90
N ARG A 71 14.13 5.92 -16.67
CA ARG A 71 15.05 5.32 -17.64
C ARG A 71 14.43 4.14 -18.40
N ILE A 72 13.21 3.72 -18.06
CA ILE A 72 12.52 2.65 -18.78
C ILE A 72 12.20 3.14 -20.20
N PRO A 73 12.64 2.43 -21.26
CA PRO A 73 12.36 2.81 -22.64
C PRO A 73 10.86 2.83 -22.97
N ALA A 74 10.50 3.64 -23.96
CA ALA A 74 9.13 3.64 -24.49
C ALA A 74 8.75 2.24 -25.02
N GLY A 75 7.57 1.75 -24.64
CA GLY A 75 7.11 0.41 -24.97
C GLY A 75 7.54 -0.69 -23.99
N GLU A 76 8.39 -0.39 -23.01
CA GLU A 76 8.91 -1.39 -22.07
C GLU A 76 8.27 -1.34 -20.67
N LEU A 77 7.21 -0.56 -20.46
CA LEU A 77 6.51 -0.48 -19.16
C LEU A 77 5.94 -1.83 -18.69
N GLY A 78 5.86 -2.83 -19.56
CA GLY A 78 5.49 -4.21 -19.19
C GLY A 78 6.41 -4.84 -18.13
N VAL A 79 7.64 -4.36 -17.98
CA VAL A 79 8.54 -4.79 -16.89
C VAL A 79 7.98 -4.45 -15.50
N LEU A 80 7.09 -3.47 -15.39
CA LEU A 80 6.47 -3.10 -14.10
C LEU A 80 5.37 -4.08 -13.65
N ASN A 81 4.99 -5.05 -14.47
CA ASN A 81 4.08 -6.10 -14.04
C ASN A 81 4.78 -7.01 -13.00
N LEU A 82 4.07 -7.31 -11.91
CA LEU A 82 4.52 -8.30 -10.94
C LEU A 82 4.18 -9.71 -11.45
N ALA A 83 5.19 -10.58 -11.47
CA ALA A 83 5.02 -11.97 -11.84
C ALA A 83 4.75 -12.82 -10.59
N LEU A 84 3.57 -13.43 -10.54
CA LEU A 84 3.25 -14.46 -9.55
C LEU A 84 3.88 -15.80 -9.96
N PRO A 85 4.17 -16.70 -9.00
CA PRO A 85 4.56 -18.07 -9.32
C PRO A 85 3.48 -18.75 -10.18
N ALA A 86 3.92 -19.59 -11.12
CA ALA A 86 2.99 -20.29 -12.01
C ALA A 86 2.00 -21.14 -11.21
N GLY A 87 0.71 -21.06 -11.55
CA GLY A 87 -0.35 -21.82 -10.91
C GLY A 87 -0.86 -21.27 -9.58
N THR A 88 -0.40 -20.09 -9.11
CA THR A 88 -0.92 -19.49 -7.86
C THR A 88 -2.09 -18.54 -8.09
N LEU A 89 -2.29 -18.08 -9.32
CA LEU A 89 -3.43 -17.24 -9.65
C LEU A 89 -4.67 -18.13 -9.76
N LEU A 90 -5.67 -17.84 -8.93
CA LEU A 90 -6.96 -18.51 -9.00
C LEU A 90 -7.77 -17.93 -10.16
N ASP A 91 -8.54 -18.79 -10.83
CA ASP A 91 -9.55 -18.33 -11.78
C ASP A 91 -10.57 -17.47 -11.02
N GLY A 92 -10.68 -16.21 -11.43
CA GLY A 92 -11.71 -15.31 -10.92
C GLY A 92 -13.08 -15.92 -11.18
N LYS A 93 -13.99 -15.83 -10.21
CA LYS A 93 -15.41 -16.07 -10.49
C LYS A 93 -15.86 -15.05 -11.54
N PRO A 94 -16.78 -15.42 -12.46
CA PRO A 94 -17.38 -14.46 -13.37
C PRO A 94 -17.87 -13.25 -12.56
N GLY A 95 -17.29 -12.08 -12.85
CA GLY A 95 -17.66 -10.83 -12.21
C GLY A 95 -19.02 -10.34 -12.71
N ILE A 96 -19.55 -9.32 -12.03
CA ILE A 96 -20.70 -8.54 -12.51
C ILE A 96 -20.26 -7.53 -13.61
N PHE A 97 -18.99 -7.56 -14.01
CA PHE A 97 -18.40 -6.83 -15.13
C PHE A 97 -17.55 -7.78 -15.96
#